data_AF-A0A4Q2J4Z0-F1
#
_entry.id   AF-A0A4Q2J4Z0-F1
#
_cell.length_a   1.000
_cell.length_b   1.000
_cell.length_c   1.000
_cell.angle_alpha   90.00
_cell.angle_beta   90.00
_cell.angle_gamma   90.00
#
_symmetry.space_group_name_H-M   'P 1'
#
loop_
_entity.id
_entity.type
_entity.pdbx_description
1 polymer ?
#
loop_
_entity_poly.entity_id
_entity_poly.type
_entity_poly.pdbx_seq_one_letter_code
_entity_poly.pdbx_strand_id
1 'polypeptide(L)'
;MDHVEPDELAVLALDGREPDAAVRTHLEACDTCAAEYAALARTVHLGREGSPDDLEAPPAAVWTRIHDELGLAPELAGDPFAEAEAGGPVPQGTTPARHVPPSRPRT
;
A
#
# COMPACT_ATOMS: atom_id res chain seq x y z
N MET A 1 -17.45 27.87 8.17
CA MET A 1 -17.20 26.45 8.45
C MET A 1 -15.85 26.41 9.12
N ASP A 2 -15.68 25.63 10.18
CA ASP A 2 -14.34 25.22 10.60
C ASP A 2 -13.69 24.41 9.46
N HIS A 3 -12.37 24.23 9.49
CA HIS A 3 -11.68 23.49 8.43
C HIS A 3 -12.30 22.10 8.22
N VAL A 4 -12.21 21.57 7.00
CA VAL A 4 -12.57 20.17 6.73
C VAL A 4 -11.69 19.27 7.58
N GLU A 5 -12.28 18.21 8.16
CA GLU A 5 -11.54 17.27 8.99
C GLU A 5 -10.41 16.61 8.18
N PRO A 6 -9.19 16.49 8.73
CA PRO A 6 -8.05 15.94 8.00
C PRO A 6 -8.31 14.54 7.43
N ASP A 7 -9.00 13.68 8.20
CA ASP A 7 -9.34 12.32 7.78
C ASP A 7 -10.31 12.31 6.58
N GLU A 8 -11.21 13.29 6.51
CA GLU A 8 -12.13 13.44 5.38
C GLU A 8 -11.39 13.87 4.11
N LEU A 9 -10.43 14.80 4.23
CA LEU A 9 -9.56 15.18 3.12
C LEU A 9 -8.70 14.00 2.63
N ALA A 10 -8.22 13.16 3.55
CA ALA A 10 -7.44 11.97 3.22
C ALA A 10 -8.29 10.92 2.48
N VAL A 11 -9.50 10.63 2.96
CA VAL A 11 -10.43 9.73 2.27
C VAL A 11 -10.78 10.26 0.88
N LEU A 12 -11.04 11.56 0.77
CA LEU A 12 -11.33 12.20 -0.52
C LEU A 12 -10.17 12.07 -1.51
N ALA A 13 -8.93 12.26 -1.05
CA ALA A 13 -7.74 12.09 -1.87
C ALA A 13 -7.55 10.62 -2.30
N LEU A 14 -7.79 9.67 -1.39
CA LEU A 14 -7.68 8.24 -1.65
C LEU A 14 -8.74 7.75 -2.63
N ASP A 15 -9.99 8.16 -2.49
CA ASP A 15 -11.08 7.71 -3.36
C ASP A 15 -10.89 8.20 -4.81
N GLY A 16 -10.12 9.29 -5.02
CA GLY A 16 -9.92 9.90 -6.34
C GLY A 16 -11.21 10.43 -6.98
N ARG A 17 -12.24 10.61 -6.16
CA ARG A 17 -13.55 11.12 -6.53
C ARG A 17 -13.57 12.63 -6.42
N GLU A 18 -14.38 13.24 -7.27
CA GLU A 18 -14.61 14.66 -7.23
C GLU A 18 -15.30 15.07 -5.90
N PRO A 19 -14.83 16.12 -5.21
CA PRO A 19 -15.47 16.62 -3.99
C PRO A 19 -16.93 17.00 -4.23
N ASP A 20 -17.76 16.94 -3.18
CA ASP A 20 -19.09 17.53 -3.28
C ASP A 20 -19.02 19.06 -3.45
N ALA A 21 -20.15 19.69 -3.78
CA ALA A 21 -20.20 21.12 -4.07
C ALA A 21 -19.80 22.01 -2.87
N ALA A 22 -20.11 21.59 -1.64
CA ALA A 22 -19.80 22.37 -0.44
C ALA A 22 -18.30 22.29 -0.12
N VAL A 23 -17.73 21.10 -0.16
CA VAL A 23 -16.29 20.87 0.04
C VAL A 23 -15.49 21.54 -1.08
N ARG A 24 -15.93 21.44 -2.35
CA ARG A 24 -15.27 22.15 -3.46
C ARG A 24 -15.25 23.67 -3.24
N THR A 25 -16.41 24.25 -2.91
CA THR A 25 -16.50 25.69 -2.61
C THR A 25 -15.58 26.08 -1.46
N HIS A 26 -15.44 25.22 -0.46
CA HIS A 26 -14.53 25.45 0.65
C HIS A 26 -13.06 25.37 0.24
N LEU A 27 -12.67 24.36 -0.54
CA LEU A 27 -11.30 24.22 -1.05
C LEU A 27 -10.91 25.40 -1.96
N GLU A 28 -11.85 25.98 -2.70
CA GLU A 28 -11.62 27.19 -3.50
C GLU A 28 -11.42 28.45 -2.63
N ALA A 29 -11.96 28.46 -1.41
CA ALA A 29 -11.96 29.63 -0.53
C ALA A 29 -10.95 29.54 0.64
N CYS A 30 -10.35 28.37 0.89
CA CYS A 30 -9.47 28.13 2.02
C CYS A 30 -8.12 27.53 1.60
N ASP A 31 -7.09 28.38 1.57
CA ASP A 31 -5.72 27.99 1.17
C ASP A 31 -5.15 26.84 2.01
N THR A 32 -5.44 26.80 3.32
CA THR A 32 -4.96 25.73 4.21
C THR A 32 -5.53 24.37 3.81
N CYS A 33 -6.84 24.27 3.61
CA CYS A 33 -7.48 23.01 3.22
C CYS A 33 -7.08 22.62 1.78
N ALA A 34 -6.93 23.59 0.88
CA ALA A 34 -6.46 23.35 -0.48
C ALA A 34 -5.03 22.78 -0.51
N ALA A 35 -4.12 23.36 0.28
CA ALA A 35 -2.75 22.89 0.37
C ALA A 35 -2.67 21.46 0.95
N GLU A 36 -3.43 21.18 2.00
CA GLU A 36 -3.49 19.85 2.62
C GLU A 36 -4.02 18.81 1.64
N TYR A 37 -5.15 19.09 0.98
CA TYR A 37 -5.73 18.20 -0.02
C TYR A 37 -4.77 17.95 -1.19
N ALA A 38 -4.09 18.98 -1.69
CA ALA A 38 -3.12 18.84 -2.78
C ALA A 38 -1.91 17.96 -2.38
N ALA A 39 -1.44 18.08 -1.14
CA ALA A 39 -0.36 17.24 -0.62
C ALA A 39 -0.78 15.77 -0.51
N LEU A 40 -1.99 15.51 0.00
CA LEU A 40 -2.57 14.17 0.09
C LEU A 40 -2.78 13.56 -1.30
N ALA A 41 -3.38 14.29 -2.22
CA ALA A 41 -3.63 13.84 -3.59
C ALA A 41 -2.33 13.49 -4.32
N ARG A 42 -1.27 14.30 -4.18
CA ARG A 42 0.07 13.99 -4.72
C ARG A 42 0.63 12.70 -4.13
N THR A 43 0.48 12.49 -2.83
CA THR A 43 0.96 11.28 -2.15
C THR A 43 0.24 10.04 -2.68
N VAL A 44 -1.09 10.10 -2.83
CA VAL A 44 -1.89 9.01 -3.42
C VAL A 44 -1.47 8.72 -4.84
N HIS A 45 -1.23 9.76 -5.64
CA HIS A 45 -0.75 9.62 -7.01
C HIS A 45 0.59 8.87 -7.06
N LEU A 46 1.59 9.31 -6.29
CA LEU A 46 2.89 8.63 -6.20
C LEU A 46 2.76 7.17 -5.74
N GLY A 47 1.90 6.90 -4.75
CA GLY A 47 1.64 5.54 -4.27
C GLY A 47 0.98 4.63 -5.31
N ARG A 48 0.20 5.19 -6.25
CA ARG A 48 -0.43 4.45 -7.34
C ARG A 48 0.47 4.29 -8.56
N GLU A 49 1.27 5.31 -8.86
CA GLU A 49 2.18 5.36 -10.00
C GLU A 49 3.48 4.60 -9.77
N GLY A 50 3.82 4.24 -8.54
CA GLY A 50 4.99 3.43 -8.24
C GLY A 50 4.95 2.12 -9.03
N SER A 51 5.53 2.13 -10.23
CA SER A 51 5.72 0.94 -11.03
C SER A 51 6.85 0.14 -10.40
N PRO A 52 6.68 -1.16 -10.16
CA PRO A 52 7.78 -2.00 -9.72
C PRO A 52 8.95 -2.00 -10.71
N ASP A 53 8.72 -1.61 -11.96
CA ASP A 53 9.73 -1.61 -13.03
C ASP A 53 10.87 -0.59 -12.80
N ASP A 54 10.63 0.46 -11.99
CA ASP A 54 11.64 1.49 -11.67
C ASP A 54 12.37 1.21 -10.34
N LEU A 55 12.06 0.09 -9.67
CA LEU A 55 12.69 -0.28 -8.40
C LEU A 55 13.81 -1.29 -8.63
N GLU A 56 14.99 -0.98 -8.08
CA GLU A 56 16.10 -1.92 -8.06
C GLU A 56 15.72 -3.15 -7.23
N ALA A 57 15.86 -4.34 -7.83
CA ALA A 57 15.58 -5.59 -7.14
C ALA A 57 16.59 -5.80 -5.99
N PRO A 58 16.13 -6.22 -4.80
CA PRO A 58 17.06 -6.57 -3.73
C PRO A 58 17.91 -7.78 -4.13
N PRO A 59 19.20 -7.83 -3.76
CA PRO A 59 20.03 -9.01 -4.04
C PRO A 59 19.45 -10.28 -3.38
N ALA A 60 19.54 -11.42 -4.06
CA ALA A 60 19.04 -12.72 -3.57
C ALA A 60 19.49 -13.06 -2.13
N ALA A 61 20.71 -12.67 -1.73
CA ALA A 61 21.23 -12.87 -0.39
C ALA A 61 20.47 -12.12 0.73
N VAL A 62 19.67 -11.10 0.39
CA VAL A 62 18.74 -10.44 1.32
C VAL A 62 17.60 -11.41 1.64
N TRP A 63 17.01 -12.03 0.62
CA TRP A 63 15.91 -12.98 0.79
C TRP A 63 16.32 -14.22 1.57
N THR A 64 17.49 -14.80 1.26
CA THR A 64 18.03 -15.93 2.03
C THR A 64 18.17 -15.58 3.52
N ARG A 65 18.66 -14.39 3.87
CA ARG A 65 18.79 -13.98 5.28
C ARG A 65 17.47 -13.75 5.99
N ILE A 66 16.48 -13.17 5.31
CA ILE A 66 15.12 -13.02 5.86
C ILE A 66 14.54 -14.40 6.18
N HIS A 67 14.78 -15.36 5.29
CA HIS A 67 14.31 -16.72 5.44
C HIS A 67 14.93 -17.43 6.64
N ASP A 68 16.25 -17.30 6.79
CA ASP A 68 17.00 -17.84 7.93
C ASP A 68 16.55 -17.21 9.26
N GLU A 69 16.39 -15.87 9.30
CA GLU A 69 15.98 -15.13 10.49
C GLU A 69 14.57 -15.50 10.95
N LEU A 70 13.65 -15.67 10.00
CA LEU A 70 12.25 -16.02 10.28
C LEU A 70 12.03 -17.53 10.47
N GLY A 71 13.04 -18.37 10.21
CA GLY A 71 12.92 -19.84 10.30
C GLY A 71 11.87 -20.41 9.35
N LEU A 72 11.76 -19.83 8.15
CA LEU A 72 10.77 -20.24 7.15
C LEU A 72 11.13 -21.62 6.56
N ALA A 73 10.13 -22.25 5.94
CA ALA A 73 10.27 -23.61 5.40
C ALA A 73 11.21 -23.62 4.18
N PRO A 74 12.15 -24.57 4.02
CA PRO A 74 13.20 -24.54 3.00
C PRO A 74 12.71 -24.32 1.55
N GLU A 75 11.47 -24.70 1.27
CA GLU A 75 10.82 -24.53 -0.03
C GLU A 75 10.61 -23.05 -0.41
N LEU A 76 10.70 -22.13 0.55
CA LEU A 76 10.55 -20.68 0.37
C LEU A 76 11.91 -19.94 0.38
N ALA A 77 13.05 -20.64 0.46
CA ALA A 77 14.37 -20.03 0.64
C ALA A 77 14.96 -19.35 -0.61
N GLY A 78 14.31 -19.53 -1.76
CA GLY A 78 14.70 -18.93 -3.03
C GLY A 78 14.40 -17.43 -3.10
N ASP A 79 15.00 -16.76 -4.08
CA ASP A 79 14.65 -15.40 -4.42
C ASP A 79 13.24 -15.36 -5.05
N PRO A 80 12.26 -14.67 -4.44
CA PRO A 80 10.90 -14.59 -4.97
C PRO A 80 10.82 -13.90 -6.35
N PHE A 81 11.85 -13.16 -6.76
CA PHE A 81 11.90 -12.51 -8.07
C PHE A 81 12.64 -13.32 -9.14
N ALA A 82 13.36 -14.39 -8.77
CA ALA A 82 14.08 -15.21 -9.75
C ALA A 82 13.16 -15.95 -10.74
N GLU A 83 11.93 -16.28 -10.34
CA GLU A 83 10.95 -16.94 -11.21
C GLU A 83 10.28 -15.97 -12.20
N ALA A 84 10.20 -14.68 -11.86
CA ALA A 84 9.62 -13.65 -12.72
C ALA A 84 10.52 -13.33 -13.93
N GLU A 85 11.85 -13.37 -13.78
CA GLU A 85 12.79 -13.16 -14.88
C GLU A 85 12.81 -14.32 -15.90
N ALA A 86 12.41 -15.53 -15.49
CA ALA A 86 12.44 -16.73 -16.35
C ALA A 86 11.30 -16.79 -17.38
N GLY A 87 10.40 -15.78 -17.43
CA GLY A 87 9.31 -15.71 -18.41
C GLY A 87 8.24 -16.79 -18.23
N GLY A 88 8.18 -17.44 -17.07
CA GLY A 88 7.14 -18.41 -16.72
C GLY A 88 5.81 -17.73 -16.37
N PRO A 89 4.66 -18.41 -16.54
CA PRO A 89 3.38 -17.86 -16.09
C PRO A 89 3.47 -17.59 -14.59
N VAL A 90 3.19 -16.34 -14.20
CA VAL A 90 3.14 -15.91 -12.79
C VAL A 90 2.19 -16.86 -12.05
N PRO A 91 2.66 -17.67 -11.08
CA PRO A 91 1.75 -18.49 -10.32
C PRO A 91 0.83 -17.55 -9.55
N GLN A 92 -0.47 -17.63 -9.83
CA GLN A 92 -1.47 -16.90 -9.04
C GLN A 92 -1.40 -17.47 -7.63
N GLY A 93 -0.69 -16.78 -6.75
CA GLY A 93 -0.54 -17.16 -5.36
C GLY A 93 -1.92 -17.39 -4.76
N THR A 94 -2.19 -18.64 -4.36
CA THR A 94 -3.39 -18.97 -3.62
C THR A 94 -3.39 -18.11 -2.37
N THR A 95 -4.41 -17.27 -2.19
CA THR A 95 -4.53 -16.44 -0.99
C THR A 95 -4.38 -17.35 0.23
N PRO A 96 -3.34 -17.18 1.08
CA PRO A 96 -3.22 -18.01 2.26
C PRO A 96 -4.45 -17.75 3.13
N ALA A 97 -5.10 -18.82 3.57
CA ALA A 97 -6.24 -18.73 4.46
C ALA A 97 -5.83 -17.89 5.68
N ARG A 98 -6.68 -16.91 6.05
CA ARG A 98 -6.44 -16.08 7.24
C ARG A 98 -6.13 -16.98 8.42
N HIS A 99 -4.94 -16.82 8.99
CA HIS A 99 -4.59 -17.46 10.25
C HIS A 99 -5.52 -16.93 11.34
N VAL A 100 -6.48 -17.75 11.78
CA VAL A 100 -7.33 -17.44 12.94
C VAL A 100 -6.60 -17.94 14.19
N PRO A 101 -6.09 -17.05 15.06
CA PRO A 101 -5.49 -17.48 16.32
C PRO A 101 -6.54 -18.19 17.20
N PRO A 102 -6.16 -19.23 17.96
CA PRO A 102 -7.09 -19.94 18.82
C PRO A 102 -7.67 -19.01 19.90
N SER A 103 -9.00 -18.99 20.01
CA SER A 103 -9.71 -18.24 21.05
C SER A 103 -9.26 -18.72 22.43
N ARG A 104 -8.72 -17.80 23.25
CA ARG A 104 -8.43 -18.09 24.65
C ARG A 104 -9.76 -18.34 25.40
N PRO A 105 -9.88 -19.41 26.20
CA PRO A 105 -11.05 -19.60 27.04
C PRO A 105 -11.15 -18.45 28.05
N ARG A 106 -12.36 -17.87 28.17
CA ARG A 106 -12.69 -16.92 29.24
C ARG A 106 -12.77 -17.70 30.55
N THR A 107 -11.80 -17.49 31.43
CA THR A 107 -11.88 -17.80 32.86
C THR A 107 -12.35 -16.59 33.63
#